data_AF-A0A5J6L0T8-F1
#
_entry.id   AF-A0A5J6L0T8-F1
#
_cell.length_a   1.000
_cell.length_b   1.000
_cell.length_c   1.000
_cell.angle_alpha   90.00
_cell.angle_beta   90.00
_cell.angle_gamma   90.00
#
_symmetry.space_group_name_H-M   'P 1'
#
loop_
_entity.id
_entity.type
_entity.pdbx_description
1 polymer ?
#
loop_
_entity_poly.entity_id
_entity_poly.type
_entity_poly.pdbx_seq_one_letter_code
_entity_poly.pdbx_strand_id
1 'polypeptide(L)'
;MVRSTRRRAAVSAAFVLVGMSLTACGPAPWAGGAAGTSAPPSPTRTAAVAPQPVPNDLSSGSTERSLQAGAVAAAANYWSTLSMDQWTPTALKPISLSMTTTVTPDDGKQVGLQRVSMIAVPANPTETFPPLAAQVDQSSQTAGYPVLAPYSYSQTFNIGEVPQAATHVTLQFTYEFLVQTTPTSAEYAKQTTTDTLRVAIAGDAAAAPEG
;
A
#
# COMPACT_ATOMS: atom_id res chain seq x y z
N MET A 1 -20.18 -57.11 1.12
CA MET A 1 -21.39 -57.11 0.25
C MET A 1 -21.63 -55.66 -0.11
N VAL A 2 -21.65 -55.14 -1.34
CA VAL A 2 -22.07 -55.63 -2.66
C VAL A 2 -21.08 -55.14 -3.73
N ARG A 3 -20.84 -55.97 -4.74
CA ARG A 3 -20.01 -55.75 -5.94
C ARG A 3 -20.79 -54.98 -7.02
N SER A 4 -20.07 -54.31 -7.92
CA SER A 4 -19.99 -54.60 -9.39
C SER A 4 -19.91 -53.32 -10.26
N THR A 5 -18.74 -53.01 -10.85
CA THR A 5 -18.23 -53.29 -12.23
C THR A 5 -18.86 -52.45 -13.36
N ARG A 6 -18.11 -51.69 -14.16
CA ARG A 6 -17.44 -52.04 -15.46
C ARG A 6 -16.86 -50.72 -16.04
N ARG A 7 -15.89 -50.60 -16.95
CA ARG A 7 -14.75 -51.36 -17.55
C ARG A 7 -14.43 -50.61 -18.88
N ARG A 8 -13.12 -50.37 -19.16
CA ARG A 8 -12.43 -50.37 -20.49
C ARG A 8 -12.70 -49.17 -21.44
N ALA A 9 -11.84 -48.72 -22.37
CA ALA A 9 -10.52 -49.06 -22.96
C ALA A 9 -10.01 -47.74 -23.65
N ALA A 10 -8.74 -47.33 -23.74
CA ALA A 10 -7.53 -47.82 -24.45
C ALA A 10 -7.56 -47.78 -26.00
N VAL A 11 -6.41 -47.30 -26.56
CA VAL A 11 -5.82 -47.42 -27.94
C VAL A 11 -6.42 -46.48 -29.03
N SER A 12 -5.76 -45.90 -30.07
CA SER A 12 -4.48 -46.10 -30.82
C SER A 12 -4.25 -44.85 -31.74
N ALA A 13 -3.03 -44.35 -32.01
CA ALA A 13 -2.08 -44.69 -33.10
C ALA A 13 -2.14 -43.81 -34.38
N ALA A 14 -1.00 -43.78 -35.09
CA ALA A 14 -0.46 -42.77 -36.00
C ALA A 14 -0.78 -42.92 -37.51
N PHE A 15 -0.43 -41.89 -38.33
CA PHE A 15 -0.08 -41.92 -39.78
C PHE A 15 0.74 -40.63 -40.09
N VAL A 16 2.04 -40.62 -40.44
CA VAL A 16 2.79 -40.97 -41.68
C VAL A 16 2.79 -39.90 -42.81
N LEU A 17 3.97 -39.26 -42.97
CA LEU A 17 4.73 -38.77 -44.15
C LEU A 17 4.05 -38.11 -45.38
N VAL A 18 4.60 -36.96 -45.83
CA VAL A 18 5.17 -36.71 -47.19
C VAL A 18 6.13 -35.50 -47.11
N GLY A 19 7.30 -35.59 -47.77
CA GLY A 19 8.27 -34.49 -47.90
C GLY A 19 8.25 -33.82 -49.28
N MET A 20 8.81 -32.61 -49.36
CA MET A 20 9.30 -32.01 -50.60
C MET A 20 10.39 -30.98 -50.30
N SER A 21 11.55 -31.22 -50.90
CA SER A 21 12.74 -30.37 -51.00
C SER A 21 12.51 -29.18 -51.92
N LEU A 22 13.06 -28.00 -51.60
CA LEU A 22 13.54 -27.01 -52.58
C LEU A 22 14.59 -26.09 -51.93
N THR A 23 15.84 -26.35 -52.26
CA THR A 23 16.98 -25.45 -52.11
C THR A 23 16.80 -24.25 -53.03
N ALA A 24 16.70 -23.04 -52.47
CA ALA A 24 16.85 -21.81 -53.23
C ALA A 24 17.59 -20.77 -52.37
N CYS A 25 18.92 -20.87 -52.39
CA CYS A 25 19.80 -19.78 -52.00
C CYS A 25 20.20 -19.07 -53.30
N GLY A 26 19.61 -17.91 -53.57
CA GLY A 26 20.01 -17.01 -54.65
C GLY A 26 20.26 -15.62 -54.06
N PRO A 27 21.36 -14.94 -54.39
CA PRO A 27 21.65 -13.62 -53.83
C PRO A 27 20.63 -12.59 -54.33
N ALA A 28 20.17 -11.74 -53.42
CA ALA A 28 19.16 -10.75 -53.70
C ALA A 28 19.69 -9.66 -54.66
N PRO A 29 18.88 -9.23 -55.65
CA PRO A 29 19.32 -8.42 -56.80
C PRO A 29 19.63 -6.95 -56.49
N TRP A 30 19.57 -6.53 -55.23
CA TRP A 30 19.88 -5.14 -54.81
C TRP A 30 21.36 -4.93 -54.46
N ALA A 31 22.20 -5.97 -54.54
CA ALA A 31 23.65 -5.88 -54.29
C ALA A 31 24.45 -5.27 -55.46
N GLY A 32 23.93 -4.19 -56.05
CA GLY A 32 24.59 -3.40 -57.08
C GLY A 32 24.55 -1.93 -56.71
N GLY A 33 25.58 -1.43 -56.04
CA GLY A 33 25.67 -0.01 -55.71
C GLY A 33 26.93 0.33 -54.93
N ALA A 34 27.88 0.96 -55.62
CA ALA A 34 29.18 1.37 -55.13
C ALA A 34 29.14 2.44 -54.02
N ALA A 35 30.24 2.47 -53.26
CA ALA A 35 30.94 3.65 -52.74
C ALA A 35 30.17 4.68 -51.89
N GLY A 36 30.62 4.80 -50.64
CA GLY A 36 30.81 6.09 -49.98
C GLY A 36 29.55 6.79 -49.48
N THR A 37 29.15 6.51 -48.24
CA THR A 37 28.64 7.51 -47.29
C THR A 37 28.85 6.93 -45.89
N SER A 38 29.69 7.59 -45.09
CA SER A 38 29.75 7.32 -43.66
C SER A 38 28.36 7.61 -43.08
N ALA A 39 27.64 6.57 -42.65
CA ALA A 39 26.38 6.75 -41.97
C ALA A 39 26.62 7.64 -40.72
N PRO A 40 25.80 8.67 -40.47
CA PRO A 40 25.88 9.40 -39.21
C PRO A 40 25.63 8.41 -38.06
N PRO A 41 26.28 8.57 -36.89
CA PRO A 41 26.05 7.69 -35.76
C PRO A 41 24.55 7.68 -35.44
N SER A 42 23.95 6.49 -35.47
CA SER A 42 22.57 6.30 -35.03
C SER A 42 22.45 6.81 -33.59
N PRO A 43 21.48 7.70 -33.27
CA PRO A 43 21.32 8.16 -31.90
C PRO A 43 21.00 6.95 -31.03
N THR A 44 21.90 6.64 -30.10
CA THR A 44 21.63 5.70 -29.03
C THR A 44 20.46 6.28 -28.23
N ARG A 45 19.26 5.71 -28.39
CA ARG A 45 18.14 6.01 -27.50
C ARG A 45 18.55 5.51 -26.12
N THR A 46 18.95 6.44 -25.25
CA THR A 46 19.03 6.18 -23.82
C THR A 46 17.62 5.78 -23.39
N ALA A 47 17.45 4.50 -23.02
CA ALA A 47 16.21 4.06 -22.42
C ALA A 47 15.99 4.88 -21.15
N ALA A 48 14.96 5.72 -21.13
CA ALA A 48 14.57 6.42 -19.92
C ALA A 48 14.21 5.35 -18.88
N VAL A 49 14.88 5.38 -17.74
CA VAL A 49 14.55 4.51 -16.61
C VAL A 49 13.13 4.86 -16.19
N ALA A 50 12.22 3.87 -16.24
CA ALA A 50 10.86 4.06 -15.78
C ALA A 50 10.87 4.49 -14.29
N PRO A 51 10.03 5.46 -13.89
CA PRO A 51 9.94 5.86 -12.49
C PRO A 51 9.65 4.63 -11.62
N GLN A 52 10.38 4.49 -10.52
CA GLN A 52 10.10 3.40 -9.58
C GLN A 52 8.72 3.63 -8.95
N PRO A 53 7.89 2.58 -8.80
CA PRO A 53 6.59 2.71 -8.15
C PRO A 53 6.74 3.29 -6.75
N VAL A 54 5.97 4.33 -6.45
CA VAL A 54 5.88 4.88 -5.09
C VAL A 54 5.20 3.82 -4.20
N PRO A 55 5.81 3.42 -3.06
CA PRO A 55 5.16 2.49 -2.14
C PRO A 55 3.82 3.06 -1.66
N ASN A 56 2.77 2.24 -1.72
CA ASN A 56 1.42 2.63 -1.32
C ASN A 56 0.79 1.54 -0.46
N ASP A 57 0.71 1.80 0.84
CA ASP A 57 0.11 0.89 1.83
C ASP A 57 -1.39 0.67 1.59
N LEU A 58 -2.08 1.60 0.91
CA LEU A 58 -3.52 1.51 0.64
C LEU A 58 -3.85 1.04 -0.77
N SER A 59 -2.87 0.49 -1.49
CA SER A 59 -3.06 0.01 -2.87
C SER A 59 -4.12 -1.08 -3.01
N SER A 60 -4.36 -1.89 -1.97
CA SER A 60 -5.42 -2.91 -1.90
C SER A 60 -6.76 -2.38 -1.34
N GLY A 61 -6.88 -1.07 -1.07
CA GLY A 61 -8.06 -0.43 -0.47
C GLY A 61 -7.99 -0.31 1.05
N SER A 62 -7.36 -1.28 1.73
CA SER A 62 -7.07 -1.23 3.17
C SER A 62 -5.73 -1.88 3.51
N THR A 63 -5.19 -1.54 4.69
CA THR A 63 -4.03 -2.20 5.29
C THR A 63 -4.26 -2.46 6.76
N GLU A 64 -3.89 -3.66 7.19
CA GLU A 64 -3.90 -4.06 8.60
C GLU A 64 -2.50 -3.97 9.19
N ARG A 65 -2.42 -3.61 10.47
CA ARG A 65 -1.19 -3.47 11.23
C ARG A 65 -1.38 -4.06 12.62
N SER A 66 -0.36 -4.78 13.08
CA SER A 66 -0.24 -5.22 14.47
C SER A 66 0.78 -4.32 15.16
N LEU A 67 0.33 -3.57 16.17
CA LEU A 67 1.14 -2.58 16.88
C LEU A 67 1.31 -3.02 18.33
N GLN A 68 2.54 -2.94 18.84
CA GLN A 68 2.84 -3.26 20.23
C GLN A 68 3.12 -1.97 21.01
N ALA A 69 2.43 -1.79 22.13
CA ALA A 69 2.70 -0.75 23.12
C ALA A 69 2.81 -1.43 24.49
N GLY A 70 4.02 -1.74 24.95
CA GLY A 70 4.20 -2.41 26.24
C GLY A 70 3.43 -3.73 26.34
N ALA A 71 2.41 -3.78 27.20
CA ALA A 71 1.55 -4.94 27.43
C ALA A 71 0.36 -5.03 26.44
N VAL A 72 0.08 -3.96 25.70
CA VAL A 72 -1.05 -3.87 24.76
C VAL A 72 -0.59 -4.24 23.36
N ALA A 73 -1.30 -5.20 22.76
CA ALA A 73 -1.24 -5.45 21.32
C ALA A 73 -2.49 -4.84 20.67
N ALA A 74 -2.29 -3.98 19.68
CA ALA A 74 -3.37 -3.31 18.95
C ALA A 74 -3.43 -3.80 17.50
N ALA A 75 -4.61 -4.22 17.08
CA ALA A 75 -4.89 -4.53 15.68
C ALA A 75 -5.56 -3.30 15.06
N ALA A 76 -4.82 -2.58 14.22
CA ALA A 76 -5.29 -1.41 13.50
C ALA A 76 -5.57 -1.76 12.04
N ASN A 77 -6.70 -1.33 11.51
CA ASN A 77 -7.03 -1.40 10.09
C ASN A 77 -7.26 0.02 9.57
N TYR A 78 -6.59 0.36 8.49
CA TYR A 78 -6.67 1.66 7.85
C TYR A 78 -7.20 1.52 6.44
N TRP A 79 -8.07 2.45 6.03
CA TRP A 79 -8.58 2.51 4.67
C TRP A 79 -8.91 3.93 4.27
N SER A 80 -9.07 4.17 2.97
CA SER A 80 -9.66 5.40 2.45
C SER A 80 -10.98 5.07 1.78
N THR A 81 -11.98 5.93 1.98
CA THR A 81 -13.22 5.89 1.18
C THR A 81 -13.06 6.56 -0.18
N LEU A 82 -11.96 7.31 -0.36
CA LEU A 82 -11.58 7.92 -1.63
C LEU A 82 -10.66 6.96 -2.38
N SER A 83 -10.96 6.68 -3.64
CA SER A 83 -10.14 5.78 -4.45
C SER A 83 -8.77 6.39 -4.73
N MET A 84 -7.74 5.55 -4.88
CA MET A 84 -6.34 6.03 -4.98
C MET A 84 -6.07 6.93 -6.20
N ASP A 85 -6.87 6.82 -7.26
CA ASP A 85 -6.83 7.72 -8.43
C ASP A 85 -7.40 9.12 -8.13
N GLN A 86 -8.24 9.24 -7.10
CA GLN A 86 -8.82 10.49 -6.64
C GLN A 86 -8.00 11.14 -5.51
N TRP A 87 -6.94 10.48 -5.04
CA TRP A 87 -5.97 11.04 -4.08
C TRP A 87 -5.06 12.07 -4.76
N THR A 88 -5.62 13.20 -5.19
CA THR A 88 -4.89 14.28 -5.85
C THR A 88 -4.34 15.29 -4.84
N PRO A 89 -3.42 16.20 -5.25
CA PRO A 89 -2.89 17.23 -4.37
C PRO A 89 -3.97 18.12 -3.74
N THR A 90 -5.01 18.47 -4.50
CA THR A 90 -6.09 19.38 -4.08
C THR A 90 -7.29 18.68 -3.43
N ALA A 91 -7.40 17.36 -3.53
CA ALA A 91 -8.49 16.62 -2.91
C ALA A 91 -8.36 16.60 -1.38
N LEU A 92 -9.50 16.62 -0.67
CA LEU A 92 -9.55 16.25 0.73
C LEU A 92 -9.50 14.71 0.83
N LYS A 93 -8.44 14.18 1.42
CA LYS A 93 -8.15 12.74 1.45
C LYS A 93 -8.54 12.14 2.80
N PRO A 94 -9.64 11.36 2.91
CA PRO A 94 -10.06 10.75 4.16
C PRO A 94 -9.25 9.48 4.44
N ILE A 95 -8.80 9.31 5.68
CA ILE A 95 -8.24 8.07 6.21
C ILE A 95 -9.05 7.65 7.40
N SER A 96 -9.74 6.54 7.24
CA SER A 96 -10.47 5.87 8.30
C SER A 96 -9.57 4.84 8.98
N LEU A 97 -9.74 4.72 10.29
CA LEU A 97 -9.05 3.81 11.17
C LEU A 97 -10.10 3.08 12.00
N SER A 98 -9.94 1.76 12.14
CA SER A 98 -10.59 0.96 13.18
C SER A 98 -9.53 0.22 13.98
N MET A 99 -9.71 0.14 15.29
CA MET A 99 -8.73 -0.51 16.16
C MET A 99 -9.39 -1.29 17.29
N THR A 100 -8.88 -2.49 17.55
CA THR A 100 -9.15 -3.29 18.75
C THR A 100 -7.83 -3.64 19.43
N THR A 101 -7.89 -3.99 20.71
CA THR A 101 -6.70 -4.35 21.49
C THR A 101 -6.88 -5.63 22.29
N THR A 102 -5.75 -6.24 22.63
CA THR A 102 -5.59 -7.28 23.65
C THR A 102 -4.51 -6.84 24.65
N VAL A 103 -4.50 -7.44 25.84
CA VAL A 103 -3.53 -7.14 26.90
C VAL A 103 -2.87 -8.42 27.39
N THR A 104 -1.58 -8.36 27.71
CA THR A 104 -0.83 -9.48 28.29
C THR A 104 -0.11 -9.05 29.58
N PRO A 105 -0.32 -9.74 30.72
CA PRO A 105 -1.27 -10.84 30.92
C PRO A 105 -2.73 -10.34 30.84
N ASP A 106 -3.64 -11.21 30.43
CA ASP A 106 -5.08 -10.97 30.49
C ASP A 106 -5.61 -11.34 31.87
N ASP A 107 -5.35 -10.46 32.85
CA ASP A 107 -5.70 -10.63 34.26
C ASP A 107 -6.91 -9.78 34.69
N GLY A 108 -7.72 -9.32 33.73
CA GLY A 108 -8.91 -8.51 33.97
C GLY A 108 -8.67 -6.99 34.02
N LYS A 109 -7.44 -6.54 33.74
CA LYS A 109 -7.14 -5.10 33.56
C LYS A 109 -7.89 -4.53 32.37
N GLN A 110 -8.36 -3.29 32.54
CA GLN A 110 -8.93 -2.51 31.44
C GLN A 110 -7.82 -1.85 30.60
N VAL A 111 -8.09 -1.72 29.31
CA VAL A 111 -7.28 -0.94 28.38
C VAL A 111 -8.16 0.12 27.72
N GLY A 112 -7.76 1.37 27.87
CA GLY A 112 -8.37 2.47 27.16
C GLY A 112 -7.40 3.20 26.24
N LEU A 113 -7.94 3.82 25.21
CA LEU A 113 -7.23 4.70 24.30
C LEU A 113 -7.43 6.14 24.76
N GLN A 114 -6.36 6.77 25.25
CA GLN A 114 -6.40 8.15 25.72
C GLN A 114 -6.28 9.15 24.59
N ARG A 115 -5.42 8.85 23.61
CA ARG A 115 -5.14 9.77 22.51
C ARG A 115 -4.71 9.03 21.25
N VAL A 116 -5.23 9.48 20.11
CA VAL A 116 -4.68 9.19 18.78
C VAL A 116 -4.34 10.51 18.13
N SER A 117 -3.13 10.63 17.59
CA SER A 117 -2.76 11.77 16.75
C SER A 117 -2.22 11.31 15.42
N MET A 118 -2.55 12.05 14.36
CA MET A 118 -2.06 11.84 13.01
C MET A 118 -1.39 13.12 12.49
N ILE A 119 -0.18 12.99 11.96
CA ILE A 119 0.52 14.05 11.22
C ILE A 119 0.74 13.56 9.80
N ALA A 120 0.40 14.40 8.81
CA ALA A 120 0.63 14.13 7.40
C ALA A 120 1.84 14.91 6.90
N VAL A 121 2.81 14.22 6.32
CA VAL A 121 4.04 14.79 5.78
C VAL A 121 4.10 14.51 4.28
N PRO A 122 3.78 15.49 3.42
CA PRO A 122 3.89 15.32 1.99
C PRO A 122 5.36 15.29 1.56
N ALA A 123 5.67 14.50 0.54
CA ALA A 123 7.02 14.41 0.00
C ALA A 123 7.00 13.98 -1.47
N ASN A 124 8.15 14.12 -2.11
CA ASN A 124 8.48 13.52 -3.40
C ASN A 124 9.85 12.83 -3.30
N PRO A 125 10.40 12.24 -4.38
CA PRO A 125 11.69 11.53 -4.30
C PRO A 125 12.88 12.41 -3.88
N THR A 126 12.81 13.73 -4.02
CA THR A 126 13.93 14.65 -3.82
C THR A 126 13.77 15.57 -2.62
N GLU A 127 12.55 15.78 -2.13
CA GLU A 127 12.22 16.77 -1.11
C GLU A 127 11.11 16.26 -0.18
N THR A 128 11.20 16.65 1.09
CA THR A 128 10.12 16.55 2.07
C THR A 128 9.54 17.93 2.30
N PHE A 129 8.23 18.08 2.14
CA PHE A 129 7.52 19.34 2.33
C PHE A 129 7.17 19.55 3.82
N PRO A 130 6.80 20.78 4.23
CA PRO A 130 6.35 21.03 5.59
C PRO A 130 5.18 20.12 5.99
N PRO A 131 5.17 19.59 7.22
CA PRO A 131 4.08 18.77 7.71
C PRO A 131 2.79 19.58 7.84
N LEU A 132 1.66 18.93 7.58
CA LEU A 132 0.34 19.50 7.88
C LEU A 132 0.10 19.54 9.40
N ALA A 133 -0.84 20.37 9.81
CA ALA A 133 -1.24 20.45 11.22
C ALA A 133 -1.68 19.08 11.74
N ALA A 134 -1.19 18.74 12.93
CA ALA A 134 -1.56 17.50 13.60
C ALA A 134 -3.06 17.46 13.88
N GLN A 135 -3.70 16.33 13.58
CA GLN A 135 -5.05 16.04 14.01
C GLN A 135 -4.99 15.15 15.23
N VAL A 136 -5.77 15.47 16.25
CA VAL A 136 -5.75 14.79 17.54
C VAL A 136 -7.18 14.47 17.94
N ASP A 137 -7.42 13.21 18.26
CA ASP A 137 -8.58 12.78 19.03
C ASP A 137 -8.10 12.37 20.42
N GLN A 138 -8.69 12.99 21.44
CA GLN A 138 -8.32 12.79 22.84
C GLN A 138 -9.57 12.53 23.65
N SER A 139 -9.56 11.42 24.39
CA SER A 139 -10.62 11.05 25.31
C SER A 139 -10.74 12.08 26.44
N SER A 140 -11.98 12.46 26.76
CA SER A 140 -12.33 13.21 27.97
C SER A 140 -12.52 12.33 29.20
N GLN A 141 -12.57 11.00 29.02
CA GLN A 141 -12.66 10.04 30.12
C GLN A 141 -11.28 9.74 30.70
N THR A 142 -11.16 9.71 32.02
CA THR A 142 -9.92 9.40 32.74
C THR A 142 -9.31 8.06 32.34
N ALA A 143 -10.13 7.08 32.01
CA ALA A 143 -9.69 5.74 31.61
C ALA A 143 -9.37 5.62 30.10
N GLY A 144 -9.64 6.65 29.29
CA GLY A 144 -9.62 6.56 27.82
C GLY A 144 -10.90 5.94 27.23
N TYR A 145 -10.98 5.88 25.90
CA TYR A 145 -12.02 5.13 25.19
C TYR A 145 -11.79 3.62 25.34
N PRO A 146 -12.79 2.80 25.66
CA PRO A 146 -12.60 1.35 25.78
C PRO A 146 -12.24 0.75 24.42
N VAL A 147 -11.10 0.05 24.36
CA VAL A 147 -10.58 -0.58 23.13
C VAL A 147 -10.17 -2.03 23.32
N LEU A 148 -10.28 -2.55 24.54
CA LEU A 148 -10.09 -3.98 24.79
C LEU A 148 -11.27 -4.74 24.17
N ALA A 149 -10.99 -5.80 23.41
CA ALA A 149 -12.03 -6.60 22.78
C ALA A 149 -13.11 -7.01 23.80
N PRO A 150 -14.41 -6.95 23.44
CA PRO A 150 -14.97 -6.76 22.10
C PRO A 150 -15.14 -5.30 21.65
N TYR A 151 -14.71 -4.32 22.46
CA TYR A 151 -14.83 -2.90 22.10
C TYR A 151 -13.79 -2.49 21.06
N SER A 152 -14.14 -1.53 20.22
CA SER A 152 -13.28 -1.00 19.18
C SER A 152 -13.34 0.52 19.11
N TYR A 153 -12.21 1.13 18.79
CA TYR A 153 -12.11 2.52 18.39
C TYR A 153 -12.32 2.67 16.88
N SER A 154 -12.93 3.76 16.43
CA SER A 154 -13.01 4.11 15.02
C SER A 154 -13.01 5.62 14.83
N GLN A 155 -12.22 6.10 13.87
CA GLN A 155 -12.08 7.53 13.58
C GLN A 155 -11.71 7.76 12.12
N THR A 156 -12.09 8.92 11.57
CA THR A 156 -11.59 9.38 10.26
C THR A 156 -10.78 10.66 10.43
N PHE A 157 -9.59 10.67 9.85
CA PHE A 157 -8.71 11.83 9.74
C PHE A 157 -8.73 12.34 8.30
N ASN A 158 -8.74 13.65 8.10
CA ASN A 158 -8.85 14.25 6.77
C ASN A 158 -7.55 14.97 6.41
N ILE A 159 -6.80 14.45 5.46
CA ILE A 159 -5.59 15.10 4.96
C ILE A 159 -6.01 16.17 3.95
N GLY A 160 -5.67 17.42 4.25
CA GLY A 160 -5.97 18.57 3.39
C GLY A 160 -5.17 18.59 2.10
N GLU A 161 -5.16 19.76 1.48
CA GLU A 161 -4.34 20.02 0.31
C GLU A 161 -2.85 19.85 0.63
N VAL A 162 -2.10 19.36 -0.35
CA VAL A 162 -0.64 19.24 -0.28
C VAL A 162 -0.02 19.90 -1.50
N PRO A 163 1.28 20.23 -1.48
CA PRO A 163 1.94 20.81 -2.65
C PRO A 163 1.75 19.98 -3.92
N GLN A 164 1.53 20.63 -5.06
CA GLN A 164 1.30 19.94 -6.34
C GLN A 164 2.47 19.02 -6.76
N ALA A 165 3.68 19.34 -6.30
CA ALA A 165 4.88 18.53 -6.53
C ALA A 165 5.00 17.31 -5.59
N ALA A 166 4.07 17.10 -4.64
CA ALA A 166 4.07 15.93 -3.76
C ALA A 166 3.59 14.69 -4.53
N THR A 167 4.35 13.61 -4.46
CA THR A 167 3.99 12.33 -5.08
C THR A 167 3.48 11.31 -4.07
N HIS A 168 3.67 11.58 -2.79
CA HIS A 168 3.15 10.76 -1.70
C HIS A 168 2.98 11.59 -0.43
N VAL A 169 2.23 11.03 0.49
CA VAL A 169 2.13 11.50 1.88
C VAL A 169 2.54 10.38 2.82
N THR A 170 3.32 10.74 3.83
CA THR A 170 3.64 9.87 4.96
C THR A 170 2.73 10.26 6.13
N LEU A 171 1.89 9.34 6.58
CA LEU A 171 0.97 9.51 7.69
C LEU A 171 1.59 8.90 8.94
N GLN A 172 1.84 9.72 9.95
CA GLN A 172 2.45 9.29 11.20
C GLN A 172 1.37 9.26 12.28
N PHE A 173 1.03 8.06 12.74
CA PHE A 173 0.09 7.86 13.83
C PHE A 173 0.83 7.67 15.16
N THR A 174 0.33 8.27 16.22
CA THR A 174 0.76 8.01 17.60
C THR A 174 -0.44 7.61 18.42
N TYR A 175 -0.32 6.47 19.10
CA TYR A 175 -1.35 5.89 19.95
C TYR A 175 -0.89 5.94 21.40
N GLU A 176 -1.74 6.48 22.27
CA GLU A 176 -1.51 6.49 23.71
C GLU A 176 -2.59 5.71 24.42
N PHE A 177 -2.21 4.55 24.92
CA PHE A 177 -3.06 3.67 25.71
C PHE A 177 -2.85 3.92 27.20
N LEU A 178 -3.91 3.70 27.96
CA LEU A 178 -3.92 3.63 29.41
C LEU A 178 -4.28 2.21 29.81
N VAL A 179 -3.36 1.54 30.50
CA VAL A 179 -3.57 0.20 31.03
C VAL A 179 -3.74 0.30 32.53
N GLN A 180 -4.83 -0.25 33.05
CA GLN A 180 -5.07 -0.28 34.50
C GLN A 180 -3.92 -1.00 35.22
N THR A 181 -3.37 -0.42 36.30
CA THR A 181 -2.19 -1.01 36.98
C THR A 181 -2.50 -2.33 37.67
N THR A 182 -3.70 -2.44 38.25
CA THR A 182 -4.28 -3.67 38.79
C THR A 182 -5.79 -3.69 38.49
N PRO A 183 -6.43 -4.87 38.40
CA PRO A 183 -7.88 -4.95 38.17
C PRO A 183 -8.64 -4.10 39.18
N THR A 184 -9.64 -3.34 38.70
CA THR A 184 -10.48 -2.40 39.49
C THR A 184 -9.80 -1.13 40.01
N SER A 185 -8.49 -0.94 39.79
CA SER A 185 -7.77 0.28 40.17
C SER A 185 -8.21 1.53 39.40
N ALA A 186 -8.11 2.70 40.02
CA ALA A 186 -8.26 4.00 39.35
C ALA A 186 -6.93 4.52 38.77
N GLU A 187 -5.84 3.78 38.94
CA GLU A 187 -4.50 4.13 38.44
C GLU A 187 -4.21 3.44 37.11
N TYR A 188 -3.59 4.19 36.20
CA TYR A 188 -3.30 3.73 34.85
C TYR A 188 -1.83 3.98 34.48
N ALA A 189 -1.22 3.01 33.82
CA ALA A 189 0.08 3.14 33.19
C ALA A 189 -0.09 3.55 31.73
N LYS A 190 0.57 4.64 31.32
CA LYS A 190 0.61 5.06 29.91
C LYS A 190 1.51 4.14 29.11
N GLN A 191 1.02 3.68 27.96
CA GLN A 191 1.77 2.90 26.98
C GLN A 191 1.60 3.55 25.61
N THR A 192 2.69 3.71 24.87
CA THR A 192 2.68 4.46 23.61
C THR A 192 3.31 3.64 22.51
N THR A 193 2.72 3.72 21.33
CA THR A 193 3.30 3.19 20.10
C THR A 193 2.98 4.11 18.93
N THR A 194 3.72 3.93 17.85
CA THR A 194 3.60 4.74 16.64
C THR A 194 3.49 3.84 15.43
N ASP A 195 2.81 4.32 14.41
CA ASP A 195 2.74 3.65 13.11
C ASP A 195 2.96 4.66 12.00
N THR A 196 3.38 4.17 10.83
CA THR A 196 3.60 5.01 9.65
C THR A 196 3.02 4.35 8.42
N LEU A 197 2.20 5.09 7.69
CA LEU A 197 1.68 4.71 6.39
C LEU A 197 2.24 5.62 5.32
N ARG A 198 2.66 5.06 4.18
CA ARG A 198 2.96 5.81 2.97
C ARG A 198 1.84 5.59 1.97
N VAL A 199 1.22 6.68 1.54
CA VAL A 199 0.13 6.66 0.55
C VAL A 199 0.54 7.49 -0.65
N ALA A 200 0.42 6.90 -1.83
CA ALA A 200 0.71 7.60 -3.07
C ALA A 200 -0.32 8.69 -3.34
N ILE A 201 0.12 9.77 -3.97
CA ILE A 201 -0.75 10.82 -4.49
C ILE A 201 -0.83 10.59 -5.99
N ALA A 202 -2.04 10.53 -6.52
CA ALA A 202 -2.27 10.54 -7.95
C ALA A 202 -1.69 11.85 -8.50
N GLY A 203 -0.60 11.73 -9.26
CA GLY A 203 -0.10 12.87 -10.03
C GLY A 203 -1.15 13.25 -11.07
N ASP A 204 -1.26 14.54 -11.37
CA ASP A 204 -1.94 14.96 -12.58
C ASP A 204 -1.24 14.30 -13.77
N ALA A 205 -1.87 13.29 -14.37
CA ALA A 205 -1.49 12.80 -15.68
C ALA A 205 -1.71 13.85 -16.80
N ALA A 206 -2.07 15.09 -16.44
CA ALA A 206 -2.49 16.17 -17.33
C ALA A 206 -1.41 17.25 -17.57
N ALA A 207 -0.13 16.96 -17.33
CA ALA A 207 0.97 17.84 -17.74
C ALA A 207 2.11 17.05 -18.39
N ALA A 208 1.78 16.24 -19.41
CA ALA A 208 2.77 15.97 -20.44
C ALA A 208 2.88 17.25 -21.29
N PRO A 209 4.07 17.89 -21.43
CA PRO A 209 4.22 18.92 -22.43
C PRO A 209 4.12 18.24 -23.80
N GLU A 210 3.04 18.55 -24.53
CA GLU A 210 3.08 18.48 -25.99
C GLU A 210 3.93 19.67 -26.47
N GLY A 211 5.10 19.38 -27.05
CA GLY A 211 5.96 20.39 -27.66
C GLY A 211 7.42 19.99 -27.71
#